data_AF-A0A099GHF2-F1
#
_entry.id   AF-A0A099GHF2-F1
#
_cell.length_a   1.000
_cell.length_b   1.000
_cell.length_c   1.000
_cell.angle_alpha   90.00
_cell.angle_beta   90.00
_cell.angle_gamma   90.00
#
_symmetry.space_group_name_H-M   'P 1'
#
loop_
_entity.id
_entity.type
_entity.pdbx_description
1 polymer ?
#
loop_
_entity_poly.entity_id
_entity_poly.type
_entity_poly.pdbx_seq_one_letter_code
_entity_poly.pdbx_strand_id
1 'polypeptide(L)'
;DVRRNFPFGGILFEEYSGTVTLSTKATERLVPANEGIAFPLGTMDTFTTYGGPANLLETANTIGLPLYARQHLDEKGRWIDVMTEASILPVNKRPRLAVRIHSSN
;
A
#
# COMPACT_ATOMS: atom_id res chain seq x y z
N ASP A 1 22.82 13.86 -3.69
CA ASP A 1 22.24 13.49 -2.40
C ASP A 1 22.51 12.01 -2.20
N VAL A 2 23.34 11.66 -1.21
CA VAL A 2 23.82 10.28 -0.98
C VAL A 2 22.77 9.42 -0.26
N ARG A 3 21.63 10.02 0.14
CA ARG A 3 20.49 9.33 0.79
C ARG A 3 19.64 8.51 -0.19
N ARG A 4 19.72 8.83 -1.48
CA ARG A 4 18.96 8.19 -2.55
C ARG A 4 19.90 7.25 -3.31
N ASN A 5 19.69 5.94 -3.16
CA ASN A 5 20.45 4.87 -3.81
C ASN A 5 21.94 4.79 -3.45
N PHE A 6 22.25 4.12 -2.35
CA PHE A 6 23.61 3.64 -2.08
C PHE A 6 23.73 2.16 -2.50
N PRO A 7 24.26 1.85 -3.70
CA PRO A 7 24.52 0.48 -4.12
C PRO A 7 25.81 -0.05 -3.48
N PHE A 8 25.72 -1.19 -2.79
CA PHE A 8 26.89 -1.86 -2.20
C PHE A 8 26.68 -3.38 -2.18
N GLY A 9 27.68 -4.14 -2.66
CA GLY A 9 27.64 -5.61 -2.61
C GLY A 9 26.46 -6.25 -3.37
N GLY A 10 25.93 -5.59 -4.41
CA GLY A 10 24.74 -6.05 -5.13
C GLY A 10 23.40 -5.75 -4.42
N ILE A 11 23.45 -5.05 -3.28
CA ILE A 11 22.28 -4.57 -2.55
C ILE A 11 22.14 -3.06 -2.76
N LEU A 12 20.91 -2.61 -2.96
CA LEU A 12 20.58 -1.20 -3.02
C LEU A 12 20.03 -0.76 -1.67
N PHE A 13 20.71 0.17 -1.01
CA PHE A 13 20.25 0.77 0.23
C PHE A 13 19.53 2.09 -0.07
N GLU A 14 18.33 2.23 0.47
CA GLU A 14 17.49 3.42 0.35
C GLU A 14 16.90 3.77 1.71
N GLU A 15 16.99 5.04 2.11
CA GLU A 15 16.36 5.54 3.33
C GLU A 15 14.88 5.82 3.08
N TYR A 16 14.01 5.12 3.81
CA TYR A 16 12.57 5.34 3.73
C TYR A 16 12.11 6.27 4.86
N SER A 17 11.87 7.54 4.53
CA SER A 17 11.41 8.58 5.48
C SER A 17 9.89 8.80 5.48
N GLY A 18 9.12 7.89 4.85
CA GLY A 18 7.68 8.00 4.76
C GLY A 18 6.99 7.91 6.12
N THR A 19 6.16 8.92 6.42
CA THR A 19 5.33 8.97 7.61
C THR A 19 3.86 8.95 7.24
N VAL A 20 3.03 8.43 8.15
CA VAL A 20 1.59 8.37 8.01
C VAL A 20 0.90 8.90 9.26
N THR A 21 -0.26 9.52 9.07
CA THR A 21 -1.12 9.96 10.17
C THR A 21 -2.14 8.86 10.45
N LEU A 22 -2.12 8.34 11.67
CA LEU A 22 -3.08 7.32 12.12
C LEU A 22 -4.46 7.93 12.41
N SER A 23 -5.48 7.08 12.53
CA SER A 23 -6.82 7.48 12.98
C SER A 23 -6.82 8.13 14.37
N THR A 24 -5.83 7.82 15.21
CA THR A 24 -5.57 8.45 16.51
C THR A 24 -4.98 9.86 16.41
N LYS A 25 -4.76 10.37 15.19
CA LYS A 25 -4.05 11.62 14.87
C LYS A 25 -2.55 11.63 15.21
N ALA A 26 -1.99 10.51 15.66
CA ALA A 26 -0.55 10.37 15.82
C ALA A 26 0.15 10.25 14.46
N THR A 27 1.38 10.74 14.37
CA THR A 27 2.24 10.52 13.18
C THR A 27 3.20 9.38 13.48
N GLU A 28 3.22 8.37 12.61
CA GLU A 28 4.14 7.23 12.70
C GLU A 28 4.99 7.08 11.45
N ARG A 29 6.19 6.52 11.61
CA ARG A 29 7.06 6.14 10.50
C ARG A 29 6.65 4.76 10.01
N LEU A 30 6.56 4.58 8.69
CA LEU A 30 6.24 3.26 8.11
C LEU A 30 7.40 2.25 8.29
N VAL A 31 8.62 2.75 8.40
CA VAL A 31 9.80 1.98 8.83
C VAL A 31 10.29 2.56 10.16
N PRO A 32 10.28 1.79 11.26
CA PRO A 32 10.73 2.27 12.56
C PRO A 32 12.20 2.69 12.57
N ALA A 33 12.58 3.50 13.57
CA ALA A 33 13.98 3.84 13.77
C ALA A 33 14.81 2.59 14.08
N ASN A 34 16.06 2.57 13.63
CA ASN A 34 17.02 1.46 13.82
C ASN A 34 16.58 0.13 13.17
N GLU A 35 15.66 0.18 12.21
CA GLU A 35 15.18 -0.99 11.50
C GLU A 35 15.17 -0.77 9.99
N GLY A 36 15.16 -1.87 9.25
CA GLY A 36 14.99 -1.87 7.81
C GLY A 36 14.31 -3.15 7.33
N ILE A 37 13.96 -3.15 6.04
CA ILE A 37 13.37 -4.31 5.36
C ILE A 37 14.21 -4.61 4.13
N ALA A 38 14.78 -5.81 4.08
CA ALA A 38 15.48 -6.31 2.91
C ALA A 38 14.57 -7.24 2.12
N PHE A 39 14.47 -7.00 0.81
CA PHE A 39 13.70 -7.83 -0.11
C PHE A 39 14.34 -7.81 -1.51
N PRO A 40 14.20 -8.88 -2.29
CA PRO A 40 14.74 -8.93 -3.64
C PRO A 40 13.86 -8.12 -4.62
N LEU A 41 14.51 -7.40 -5.54
CA LEU A 41 13.88 -6.79 -6.71
C LEU A 41 13.96 -7.73 -7.92
N GLY A 42 13.07 -7.57 -8.90
CA GLY A 42 13.07 -8.37 -10.14
C GLY A 42 12.33 -9.72 -10.07
N THR A 43 11.62 -10.00 -8.98
CA THR A 43 10.75 -11.19 -8.92
C THR A 43 9.44 -10.96 -9.68
N MET A 44 8.95 -11.96 -10.43
CA MET A 44 7.75 -11.78 -11.27
C MET A 44 6.40 -11.92 -10.54
N ASP A 45 6.40 -12.31 -9.25
CA ASP A 45 5.14 -12.56 -8.52
C ASP A 45 5.31 -12.67 -6.99
N THR A 46 6.24 -11.94 -6.39
CA THR A 46 6.42 -12.02 -4.91
C THR A 46 5.46 -11.11 -4.17
N PHE A 47 5.28 -9.89 -4.68
CA PHE A 47 4.38 -8.89 -4.10
C PHE A 47 3.24 -8.65 -5.08
N THR A 48 2.03 -9.05 -4.71
CA THR A 48 0.83 -8.91 -5.54
C THR A 48 -0.25 -8.21 -4.74
N THR A 49 -0.98 -7.31 -5.37
CA THR A 49 -2.12 -6.63 -4.76
C THR A 49 -3.40 -7.12 -5.42
N TYR A 50 -4.31 -7.65 -4.62
CA TYR A 50 -5.61 -8.14 -5.09
C TYR A 50 -6.72 -7.16 -4.72
N GLY A 51 -7.67 -6.96 -5.63
CA GLY A 51 -8.90 -6.20 -5.38
C GLY A 51 -10.08 -7.15 -5.22
N GLY A 52 -10.92 -6.91 -4.21
CA GLY A 52 -12.24 -7.50 -4.08
C GLY A 52 -13.30 -6.64 -4.78
N PRO A 53 -14.46 -7.22 -5.14
CA PRO A 53 -15.60 -6.45 -5.64
C PRO A 53 -16.12 -5.48 -4.58
N ALA A 54 -16.69 -4.35 -5.01
CA ALA A 54 -17.37 -3.42 -4.12
C ALA A 54 -18.66 -4.03 -3.54
N ASN A 55 -19.07 -3.53 -2.37
CA ASN A 55 -20.30 -3.89 -1.69
C ASN A 55 -21.52 -3.16 -2.28
N LEU A 56 -21.62 -3.11 -3.61
CA LEU A 56 -22.76 -2.60 -4.35
C LEU A 56 -23.47 -3.77 -5.04
N LEU A 57 -24.81 -3.72 -5.10
CA LEU A 57 -25.58 -4.76 -5.81
C LEU A 57 -25.14 -4.89 -7.29
N GLU A 58 -24.74 -3.78 -7.91
CA GLU A 58 -24.30 -3.75 -9.31
C GLU A 58 -22.91 -4.36 -9.54
N THR A 59 -22.09 -4.46 -8.48
CA THR A 59 -20.75 -5.07 -8.53
C THR A 59 -20.72 -6.45 -7.88
N ALA A 60 -21.87 -6.96 -7.42
CA ALA A 60 -21.98 -8.29 -6.86
C ALA A 60 -21.53 -9.35 -7.87
N ASN A 61 -20.65 -10.26 -7.44
CA ASN A 61 -20.08 -11.34 -8.26
C ASN A 61 -19.29 -10.87 -9.51
N THR A 62 -18.76 -9.65 -9.49
CA THR A 62 -17.85 -9.13 -10.53
C THR A 62 -16.38 -9.28 -10.14
N ILE A 63 -15.48 -9.17 -11.12
CA ILE A 63 -14.04 -9.09 -10.85
C ILE A 63 -13.77 -7.81 -10.06
N GLY A 64 -13.02 -7.95 -8.96
CA GLY A 64 -12.64 -6.83 -8.10
C GLY A 64 -11.74 -5.83 -8.81
N LEU A 65 -12.07 -4.55 -8.69
CA LEU A 65 -11.25 -3.43 -9.12
C LEU A 65 -10.53 -2.83 -7.90
N PRO A 66 -9.37 -2.17 -8.11
CA PRO A 66 -8.64 -1.52 -7.02
C PRO A 66 -9.42 -0.39 -6.32
N LEU A 67 -10.29 0.30 -7.05
CA LEU A 67 -11.10 1.39 -6.53
C LEU A 67 -12.40 1.48 -7.30
N TYR A 68 -13.50 1.64 -6.58
CA TYR A 68 -14.82 1.93 -7.14
C TYR A 68 -15.24 3.34 -6.71
N ALA A 69 -15.84 4.07 -7.64
CA ALA A 69 -16.40 5.39 -7.38
C ALA A 69 -17.80 5.45 -8.00
N ARG A 70 -18.79 5.87 -7.21
CA ARG A 70 -20.18 6.04 -7.64
C ARG A 70 -20.62 7.45 -7.29
N GLN A 71 -21.23 8.11 -8.27
CA GLN A 71 -21.85 9.41 -8.09
C GLN A 71 -23.36 9.23 -8.00
N HIS A 72 -23.98 9.81 -6.99
CA HIS A 72 -25.43 9.85 -6.84
C HIS A 72 -25.88 11.30 -6.87
N LEU A 73 -26.66 11.66 -7.89
CA LEU A 73 -27.24 13.00 -7.99
C LEU A 73 -28.37 13.12 -6.96
N ASP A 74 -28.40 14.21 -6.19
CA ASP A 74 -29.55 14.53 -5.34
C ASP A 74 -30.83 14.58 -6.20
N GLU A 75 -31.94 14.08 -5.66
CA GLU A 75 -33.23 14.05 -6.37
C GLU A 75 -33.69 15.47 -6.77
N LYS A 76 -33.25 16.48 -6.01
CA LYS A 76 -33.52 17.90 -6.29
C LYS A 76 -32.40 18.60 -7.05
N GLY A 77 -31.36 17.88 -7.49
CA GLY A 77 -30.25 18.39 -8.30
C GLY A 77 -29.35 19.42 -7.60
N ARG A 78 -29.33 19.47 -6.26
CA ARG A 78 -28.60 20.51 -5.51
C ARG A 78 -27.15 20.13 -5.20
N TRP A 79 -26.83 18.84 -5.18
CA TRP A 79 -25.48 18.34 -4.96
C TRP A 79 -25.30 16.95 -5.57
N ILE A 80 -24.06 16.52 -5.62
CA ILE A 80 -23.64 15.19 -6.06
C ILE A 80 -22.97 14.52 -4.86
N ASP A 81 -23.52 13.39 -4.44
CA ASP A 81 -22.86 12.54 -3.46
C ASP A 81 -21.87 11.62 -4.19
N VAL A 82 -20.66 11.50 -3.66
CA VAL A 82 -19.60 10.69 -4.26
C VAL A 82 -19.18 9.64 -3.24
N MET A 83 -19.58 8.41 -3.49
CA MET A 83 -19.15 7.26 -2.72
C MET A 83 -17.93 6.64 -3.38
N THR A 84 -16.86 6.41 -2.60
CA THR A 84 -15.71 5.63 -3.04
C THR A 84 -15.53 4.43 -2.13
N GLU A 85 -15.22 3.28 -2.71
CA GLU A 85 -14.97 2.04 -1.98
C GLU A 85 -13.76 1.34 -2.57
N ALA A 86 -12.88 0.84 -1.70
CA ALA A 86 -11.72 0.06 -2.07
C ALA A 86 -11.56 -1.13 -1.11
N SER A 87 -11.55 -2.35 -1.67
CA SER A 87 -11.31 -3.59 -0.95
C SER A 87 -10.01 -4.20 -1.45
N ILE A 88 -8.88 -3.71 -0.95
CA ILE A 88 -7.54 -4.07 -1.46
C ILE A 88 -6.80 -4.93 -0.44
N LEU A 89 -6.21 -6.04 -0.91
CA LEU A 89 -5.34 -6.91 -0.11
C LEU A 89 -3.96 -7.05 -0.75
N PRO A 90 -2.93 -6.36 -0.21
CA PRO A 90 -1.53 -6.62 -0.54
C PRO A 90 -1.09 -7.96 0.04
N VAL A 91 -0.52 -8.83 -0.80
CA VAL A 91 -0.06 -10.17 -0.42
C VAL A 91 1.39 -10.36 -0.82
N ASN A 92 2.21 -10.79 0.15
CA ASN A 92 3.53 -11.36 -0.12
C ASN A 92 3.41 -12.88 -0.29
N LYS A 93 3.49 -13.36 -1.54
CA LYS A 93 3.38 -14.78 -1.88
C LYS A 93 4.58 -15.61 -1.40
N ARG A 94 5.70 -14.97 -1.09
CA ARG A 94 6.92 -15.62 -0.57
C ARG A 94 7.38 -14.87 0.70
N PRO A 95 6.70 -15.08 1.84
CA PRO A 95 6.94 -14.30 3.06
C PRO A 95 8.40 -14.35 3.54
N ARG A 96 9.09 -15.47 3.31
CA ARG A 96 10.51 -15.66 3.68
C ARG A 96 11.50 -14.74 2.94
N LEU A 97 11.07 -14.07 1.87
CA LEU A 97 11.94 -13.15 1.10
C LEU A 97 11.99 -11.75 1.69
N ALA A 98 11.02 -11.36 2.53
CA ALA A 98 11.04 -10.08 3.23
C ALA A 98 11.66 -10.30 4.61
N VAL A 99 12.86 -9.77 4.82
CA VAL A 99 13.62 -9.94 6.05
C VAL A 99 13.72 -8.59 6.77
N ARG A 100 13.33 -8.57 8.04
CA ARG A 100 13.56 -7.42 8.91
C ARG A 100 15.02 -7.40 9.33
N ILE A 101 15.67 -6.27 9.17
CA ILE A 101 17.05 -6.03 9.61
C ILE A 101 17.04 -5.01 10.75
N HIS A 102 17.96 -5.17 11.69
CA HIS A 102 18.13 -4.29 12.84
C HIS A 102 19.51 -3.64 12.78
N SER A 103 19.56 -2.34 13.08
CA SER A 103 20.81 -1.64 13.31
C SER A 103 21.39 -2.08 14.66
N SER A 104 22.72 -2.23 14.73
CA SER A 104 23.44 -2.62 15.94
C SER A 104 23.85 -1.43 16.82
N ASN A 105 23.31 -0.24 16.57
CA ASN A 105 23.65 1.01 17.25
C ASN A 105 22.51 1.52 18.11
#